data_AF-I5AZQ2-F1
#
_entry.id   AF-I5AZQ2-F1
#
_cell.length_a   1.000
_cell.length_b   1.000
_cell.length_c   1.000
_cell.angle_alpha   90.00
_cell.angle_beta   90.00
_cell.angle_gamma   90.00
#
_symmetry.space_group_name_H-M   'P 1'
#
loop_
_entity.id
_entity.type
_entity.pdbx_description
1 polymer ?
#
loop_
_entity_poly.entity_id
_entity_poly.type
_entity_poly.pdbx_seq_one_letter_code
_entity_poly.pdbx_strand_id
1 'polypeptide(L)' 'MAVEIYPSSFRCDRGQELDFFESTIKEMKQMSKNKRVRLGEDGHTVIFYKGEAIEILCPKLKKCKITGIE' A
#
# COMPACT_ATOMS: atom_id res chain seq x y z
N MET A 1 -9.00 -7.74 3.98
CA MET A 1 -7.79 -7.31 4.71
C MET A 1 -6.66 -7.14 3.70
N ALA A 2 -5.53 -6.57 4.05
CA ALA A 2 -4.32 -6.57 3.23
C ALA A 2 -3.09 -6.78 4.11
N VAL A 3 -2.06 -7.36 3.54
CA VAL A 3 -0.75 -7.53 4.17
C VAL A 3 0.30 -6.87 3.29
N GLU A 4 1.20 -6.12 3.91
CA GLU A 4 2.40 -5.63 3.24
C GLU A 4 3.40 -6.77 3.21
N ILE A 5 3.94 -7.06 2.03
CA ILE A 5 5.02 -8.02 1.84
C ILE A 5 6.29 -7.19 1.64
N TYR A 6 7.17 -7.21 2.64
CA TYR A 6 8.41 -6.44 2.56
C TYR A 6 9.29 -6.96 1.41
N PRO A 7 9.92 -6.08 0.60
CA PRO A 7 10.11 -4.64 0.78
C PRO A 7 9.13 -3.71 0.03
N SER A 8 8.39 -4.22 -0.95
CA SER A 8 7.68 -3.37 -1.91
C SER A 8 6.41 -3.97 -2.50
N SER A 9 5.97 -5.10 -1.97
CA SER A 9 4.80 -5.82 -2.44
C SER A 9 3.64 -5.66 -1.47
N PHE A 10 2.41 -5.72 -1.96
CA PHE A 10 1.21 -5.72 -1.13
C PHE A 10 0.24 -6.77 -1.59
N ARG A 11 -0.19 -7.62 -0.66
CA ARG A 11 -1.17 -8.66 -0.96
C ARG A 11 -2.51 -8.32 -0.33
N CYS A 12 -3.51 -8.21 -1.19
CA CYS A 12 -4.89 -8.11 -0.76
C CYS A 12 -5.44 -9.50 -0.43
N ASP A 13 -6.38 -9.58 0.51
CA ASP A 13 -7.10 -10.81 0.90
C ASP A 13 -7.76 -11.54 -0.29
N ARG A 14 -7.95 -10.85 -1.41
CA ARG A 14 -8.40 -11.42 -2.69
C ARG A 14 -7.36 -12.27 -3.42
N GLY A 15 -6.14 -12.39 -2.89
CA GLY A 15 -5.03 -13.04 -3.55
C GLY A 15 -4.41 -12.23 -4.69
N GLN A 16 -4.80 -10.95 -4.86
CA GLN A 16 -4.09 -10.03 -5.75
C GLN A 16 -2.88 -9.45 -5.03
N GLU A 17 -1.72 -9.65 -5.62
CA GLU A 17 -0.46 -9.05 -5.23
C GLU A 17 -0.20 -7.83 -6.11
N LEU A 18 0.18 -6.73 -5.48
CA LEU A 18 0.58 -5.49 -6.11
C LEU A 18 2.08 -5.36 -5.85
N ASP A 19 2.87 -5.59 -6.89
CA ASP A 19 4.31 -5.38 -6.82
C ASP A 19 4.64 -3.96 -7.28
N PHE A 20 5.28 -3.20 -6.41
CA PHE A 20 5.78 -1.88 -6.72
C PHE A 20 7.31 -1.90 -6.67
N PHE A 21 7.92 -0.90 -7.31
CA PHE A 21 9.34 -0.66 -7.12
C PHE A 21 9.66 -0.26 -5.68
N GLU A 22 10.66 -0.91 -5.08
CA GLU A 22 11.14 -0.59 -3.73
C GLU A 22 11.46 0.89 -3.57
N SER A 23 12.14 1.49 -4.55
CA SER A 23 12.47 2.91 -4.55
C SER A 23 11.22 3.79 -4.42
N THR A 24 10.15 3.44 -5.12
CA THR A 24 8.87 4.15 -5.07
C THR A 24 8.24 4.00 -3.69
N ILE A 25 8.15 2.78 -3.15
CA ILE A 25 7.58 2.57 -1.81
C ILE A 25 8.37 3.30 -0.73
N LYS A 26 9.70 3.26 -0.81
CA LYS A 26 10.59 3.96 0.11
C LYS A 26 10.38 5.48 0.04
N GLU A 27 10.27 6.04 -1.16
CA GLU A 27 9.98 7.46 -1.35
C GLU A 27 8.59 7.83 -0.82
N MET A 28 7.57 7.04 -1.14
CA MET A 28 6.19 7.26 -0.68
C MET A 28 6.10 7.19 0.84
N LYS A 29 6.78 6.22 1.48
CA LYS A 29 6.90 6.15 2.95
C LYS A 29 7.58 7.40 3.50
N GLN A 30 8.72 7.83 2.95
CA GLN A 30 9.39 9.06 3.41
C GLN A 30 8.52 10.30 3.28
N MET A 31 7.87 10.49 2.12
CA MET A 31 6.93 11.59 1.90
C MET A 31 5.74 11.50 2.87
N SER A 32 5.31 10.28 3.20
CA SER A 32 4.15 10.06 4.07
C SER A 32 4.37 10.41 5.54
N LYS A 33 5.62 10.65 5.95
CA LYS A 33 5.95 11.10 7.31
C LYS A 33 5.37 12.48 7.60
N ASN A 34 5.32 13.35 6.59
CA ASN A 34 4.85 14.73 6.73
C ASN A 34 3.42 14.95 6.24
N LYS A 35 2.94 14.13 5.29
CA LYS A 35 1.60 14.27 4.70
C LYS A 35 1.00 12.92 4.36
N ARG A 36 -0.31 12.84 4.13
CA ARG A 36 -0.91 11.60 3.59
C ARG A 36 -0.58 11.48 2.10
N VAL A 37 -0.06 10.34 1.68
CA VAL A 37 0.33 10.07 0.28
C VAL A 37 -0.51 8.93 -0.28
N ARG A 38 -0.82 8.99 -1.57
CA ARG A 38 -1.60 7.98 -2.29
C ARG A 38 -0.83 7.55 -3.53
N LEU A 39 -0.64 6.25 -3.71
CA LEU A 39 0.01 5.64 -4.86
C LEU A 39 -1.02 4.77 -5.57
N GLY A 40 -1.38 5.14 -6.80
CA GLY A 40 -2.37 4.41 -7.60
C GLY A 40 -1.70 3.60 -8.71
N GLU A 41 -2.04 2.33 -8.83
CA GLU A 41 -1.57 1.43 -9.89
C GLU A 41 -2.65 0.41 -10.24
N ASP A 42 -2.93 0.23 -11.54
CA ASP A 42 -3.94 -0.69 -12.09
C ASP A 42 -5.28 -0.70 -11.32
N GLY A 43 -5.79 0.49 -11.01
CA GLY A 43 -7.06 0.68 -10.29
C GLY A 43 -7.00 0.43 -8.77
N HIS A 44 -5.87 -0.01 -8.24
CA HIS A 44 -5.59 -0.10 -6.81
C HIS A 44 -4.91 1.18 -6.32
N THR A 45 -5.23 1.67 -5.12
CA THR A 45 -4.55 2.83 -4.53
C THR A 45 -4.07 2.53 -3.13
N VAL A 46 -2.75 2.45 -2.94
CA VAL A 46 -2.12 2.31 -1.63
C VAL A 46 -2.05 3.67 -0.96
N ILE A 47 -2.45 3.74 0.30
CA ILE A 47 -2.45 4.94 1.12
C ILE A 47 -1.34 4.82 2.15
N PHE A 48 -0.45 5.81 2.15
CA PHE A 48 0.66 5.92 3.09
C PHE A 48 0.41 7.06 4.08
N TYR A 49 0.69 6.80 5.34
CA TYR A 49 0.58 7.77 6.41
C TYR A 49 1.58 7.46 7.52
N LYS A 50 2.17 8.51 8.12
CA LYS A 50 3.16 8.41 9.21
C LYS A 50 4.41 7.59 8.88
N GLY A 51 4.74 7.38 7.60
CA GLY A 51 5.89 6.59 7.20
C GLY A 51 5.57 5.15 6.79
N GLU A 52 4.30 4.76 6.83
CA GLU A 52 3.86 3.37 6.67
C GLU A 52 2.67 3.27 5.72
N ALA A 53 2.49 2.11 5.11
CA ALA A 53 1.29 1.83 4.32
C ALA A 53 0.16 1.42 5.26
N ILE A 54 -0.96 2.13 5.22
CA ILE A 54 -2.08 1.94 6.16
C ILE A 54 -3.27 1.22 5.53
N GLU A 55 -3.52 1.45 4.24
CA GLU A 55 -4.74 1.02 3.55
C GLU A 55 -4.48 0.86 2.05
N ILE A 56 -5.23 -0.03 1.41
CA ILE A 56 -5.27 -0.20 -0.05
C ILE A 56 -6.72 -0.05 -0.50
N LEU A 57 -6.97 0.89 -1.40
CA LEU A 57 -8.25 1.06 -2.05
C LEU A 57 -8.29 0.15 -3.26
N CYS A 58 -9.01 -0.97 -3.17
CA CYS A 58 -9.30 -1.80 -4.33
C CYS A 58 -10.58 -1.28 -5.02
N PRO A 59 -10.65 -1.31 -6.36
CA PRO A 59 -11.82 -0.80 -7.09
C PRO A 59 -13.10 -1.61 -6.76
N LYS A 60 -12.92 -2.88 -6.39
CA LYS A 60 -14.01 -3.81 -6.08
C LYS A 60 -14.31 -3.99 -4.58
N LEU A 61 -13.37 -3.72 -3.66
CA LEU A 61 -13.60 -3.80 -2.19
C LEU A 61 -13.73 -2.43 -1.53
N LYS A 62 -13.47 -1.36 -2.26
CA LYS A 62 -13.33 0.03 -1.81
C LYS A 62 -12.18 0.25 -0.84
N LYS A 63 -12.08 -0.46 0.28
CA LYS A 63 -11.07 -0.25 1.33
C LYS A 63 -10.61 -1.57 1.95
N CYS A 64 -9.33 -1.86 1.83
CA CYS A 64 -8.63 -2.95 2.50
C CYS A 64 -7.63 -2.34 3.48
N LYS A 65 -7.82 -2.56 4.78
CA LYS A 65 -6.86 -2.11 5.79
C LYS A 65 -5.63 -3.00 5.78
N ILE A 66 -4.43 -2.42 5.82
CA ILE A 66 -3.18 -3.16 6.00
C ILE A 66 -3.03 -3.42 7.49
N THR A 67 -2.88 -4.69 7.87
CA THR A 67 -2.93 -5.12 9.27
C THR A 67 -1.71 -5.91 9.71
N GLY A 68 -0.81 -6.21 8.79
CA GLY A 68 0.42 -6.95 9.05
C GLY A 68 1.47 -6.66 7.99
N ILE A 69 2.73 -6.82 8.39
CA ILE A 69 3.90 -6.83 7.53
C ILE A 69 4.39 -8.28 7.60
N GLU A 70 4.31 -8.99 6.48
CA GLU A 70 4.86 -10.35 6.30
C GLU A 70 6.23 -10.30 5.63
#